data_AF-F0QX01-F1
#
_entry.id   AF-F0QX01-F1
#
_cell.length_a   1.000
_cell.length_b   1.000
_cell.length_c   1.000
_cell.angle_alpha   90.00
_cell.angle_beta   90.00
_cell.angle_gamma   90.00
#
_symmetry.space_group_name_H-M   'P 1'
#
loop_
_entity.id
_entity.type
_entity.pdbx_description
1 polymer ?
#
loop_
_entity_poly.entity_id
_entity_poly.type
_entity_poly.pdbx_seq_one_letter_code
_entity_poly.pdbx_strand_id
1 'polypeptide(L)'
;MNWLSTIAWIFKVAKKPTRSNYMIILKLGSLIVAILGVYSFLFSVAQQYLTSSANFSLPYPLNLIIILTIIIILAVMLILVLLSTRGLGRK
;
A
#
# COMPACT_ATOMS: atom_id res chain seq x y z
N MET A 1 7.23 24.65 -36.14
CA MET A 1 7.70 23.53 -35.29
C MET A 1 6.66 22.41 -35.34
N ASN A 2 7.05 21.23 -35.80
CA ASN A 2 6.14 20.08 -35.90
C ASN A 2 5.93 19.43 -34.53
N TRP A 3 4.74 18.88 -34.28
CA TRP A 3 4.41 18.22 -33.01
C TRP A 3 5.43 17.14 -32.60
N LEU A 4 5.91 16.36 -33.57
CA LEU A 4 7.00 15.38 -33.38
C LEU A 4 8.31 16.00 -32.91
N SER A 5 8.69 17.17 -33.45
CA SER A 5 9.90 17.88 -33.04
C SER A 5 9.79 18.42 -31.61
N THR A 6 8.59 18.81 -31.18
CA THR A 6 8.32 19.28 -29.81
C THR A 6 8.45 18.13 -28.82
N ILE A 7 7.88 16.96 -29.13
CA ILE A 7 8.00 15.76 -28.29
C ILE A 7 9.46 15.30 -28.16
N ALA A 8 10.17 15.23 -29.28
CA ALA A 8 11.59 14.86 -29.28
C ALA A 8 12.44 15.84 -28.44
N TRP A 9 12.14 17.13 -28.51
CA TRP A 9 12.79 18.16 -27.69
C TRP A 9 12.49 17.96 -26.19
N ILE A 10 11.23 17.69 -25.82
CA ILE A 10 10.85 17.40 -24.43
C ILE A 10 11.61 16.19 -23.88
N PHE A 11 11.67 15.08 -24.62
CA PHE A 11 12.41 13.89 -24.19
C PHE A 11 13.93 14.12 -24.10
N LYS A 12 14.47 15.06 -24.89
CA LYS A 12 15.87 15.45 -24.86
C LYS A 12 16.21 16.32 -23.63
N VAL A 13 15.30 17.22 -23.24
CA VAL A 13 15.49 18.15 -22.12
C VAL A 13 15.10 17.52 -20.78
N ALA A 14 14.17 16.57 -20.76
CA ALA A 14 13.71 15.91 -19.55
C ALA A 14 14.82 15.07 -18.89
N LYS A 15 15.08 15.31 -17.61
CA LYS A 15 16.03 14.53 -16.82
C LYS A 15 15.46 13.15 -16.54
N LYS A 16 15.97 12.14 -17.25
CA LYS A 16 15.59 10.74 -17.01
C LYS A 16 16.07 10.32 -15.60
N PRO A 17 15.22 9.64 -14.81
CA PRO A 17 15.60 9.20 -13.48
C PRO A 17 16.72 8.14 -13.58
N THR A 18 17.69 8.23 -12.67
CA THR A 18 18.70 7.17 -12.50
C THR A 18 18.03 5.95 -11.87
N ARG A 19 18.60 4.74 -12.06
CA ARG A 19 18.08 3.51 -11.44
C ARG A 19 17.90 3.65 -9.92
N SER A 20 18.84 4.33 -9.25
CA SER A 20 18.76 4.60 -7.81
C SER A 20 17.57 5.49 -7.44
N ASN A 21 17.42 6.65 -8.09
CA ASN A 21 16.30 7.56 -7.82
C ASN A 21 14.95 6.92 -8.15
N TYR A 22 14.87 6.15 -9.23
CA TYR A 22 13.67 5.41 -9.59
C TYR A 22 13.28 4.38 -8.52
N MET A 23 14.24 3.59 -8.02
CA MET A 23 13.99 2.61 -6.96
C MET A 23 13.57 3.25 -5.65
N ILE A 24 14.10 4.44 -5.30
CA ILE A 24 13.67 5.19 -4.11
C ILE A 24 12.21 5.63 -4.25
N ILE A 25 11.86 6.24 -5.39
CA ILE A 25 10.49 6.68 -5.67
C ILE A 25 9.52 5.49 -5.68
N LEU A 26 9.92 4.36 -6.29
CA LEU A 26 9.10 3.15 -6.33
C LEU A 26 8.83 2.61 -4.92
N LYS A 27 9.87 2.50 -4.09
CA LYS A 27 9.73 1.99 -2.72
C LYS A 27 8.86 2.92 -1.87
N LEU A 28 9.08 4.24 -1.92
CA LEU A 28 8.27 5.22 -1.20
C LEU A 28 6.83 5.26 -1.70
N GLY A 29 6.62 5.22 -3.03
CA GLY A 29 5.29 5.14 -3.63
C GLY A 29 4.55 3.87 -3.21
N SER A 30 5.22 2.72 -3.25
CA SER A 30 4.64 1.45 -2.80
C SER A 30 4.28 1.45 -1.32
N LEU A 31 5.08 2.11 -0.48
CA LEU A 31 4.81 2.26 0.95
C LEU A 31 3.53 3.07 1.19
N ILE A 32 3.36 4.20 0.50
CA ILE A 32 2.17 5.03 0.62
C ILE A 32 0.92 4.26 0.17
N VAL A 33 1.00 3.58 -0.98
CA VAL A 33 -0.10 2.77 -1.49
C VAL A 33 -0.45 1.63 -0.53
N ALA A 34 0.54 0.97 0.06
CA ALA A 34 0.31 -0.09 1.04
C ALA A 34 -0.39 0.44 2.29
N ILE A 35 0.05 1.58 2.83
CA ILE A 35 -0.58 2.21 4.00
C ILE A 35 -2.03 2.57 3.69
N LEU A 36 -2.29 3.24 2.56
CA LEU A 36 -3.65 3.61 2.16
C LEU A 36 -4.53 2.38 1.91
N GLY A 37 -3.98 1.33 1.30
CA GLY A 37 -4.67 0.05 1.08
C GLY A 37 -5.04 -0.64 2.39
N VAL A 38 -4.13 -0.66 3.37
CA VAL A 38 -4.40 -1.21 4.71
C VAL A 38 -5.48 -0.41 5.43
N TYR A 39 -5.42 0.93 5.39
CA TYR A 39 -6.47 1.78 5.96
C TYR A 39 -7.83 1.55 5.29
N SER A 40 -7.87 1.48 3.95
CA SER A 40 -9.09 1.23 3.21
C SER A 40 -9.67 -0.15 3.52
N PHE A 41 -8.82 -1.18 3.63
CA PHE A 41 -9.22 -2.52 4.03
C PHE A 41 -9.80 -2.53 5.46
N LEU A 42 -9.12 -1.89 6.41
CA LEU A 42 -9.60 -1.75 7.79
C LEU A 42 -10.97 -1.07 7.85
N PHE A 43 -11.16 0.04 7.13
CA PHE A 43 -12.44 0.73 7.07
C PHE A 43 -13.53 -0.10 6.39
N SER A 44 -13.21 -0.82 5.30
CA SER A 44 -14.17 -1.68 4.61
C SER A 44 -14.62 -2.84 5.48
N VAL A 45 -13.68 -3.48 6.18
CA VAL A 45 -13.98 -4.56 7.13
C VAL A 45 -14.77 -4.00 8.31
N ALA A 46 -14.34 -2.90 8.93
CA ALA A 46 -15.07 -2.26 10.01
C ALA A 46 -16.48 -1.85 9.59
N GLN A 47 -16.65 -1.31 8.37
CA GLN A 47 -17.94 -1.00 7.80
C GLN A 47 -18.79 -2.24 7.63
N GLN A 48 -18.27 -3.33 7.05
CA GLN A 48 -19.00 -4.60 6.96
C GLN A 48 -19.40 -5.14 8.33
N TYR A 49 -18.52 -5.04 9.34
CA TYR A 49 -18.88 -5.40 10.71
C TYR A 49 -19.99 -4.52 11.25
N LEU A 50 -19.88 -3.19 11.15
CA LEU A 50 -20.86 -2.25 11.69
C LEU A 50 -22.22 -2.34 10.98
N THR A 51 -22.23 -2.49 9.66
CA THR A 51 -23.47 -2.60 8.86
C THR A 51 -24.10 -3.98 8.94
N SER A 52 -23.30 -5.04 9.16
CA SER A 52 -23.81 -6.39 9.37
C SER A 52 -24.11 -6.71 10.85
N SER A 53 -23.73 -5.82 11.77
CA SER A 53 -24.09 -5.86 13.20
C SER A 53 -25.56 -5.47 13.45
N ALA A 54 -26.41 -5.52 12.44
CA ALA A 54 -27.83 -5.69 12.67
C ALA A 54 -28.21 -7.16 12.98
N ASN A 55 -27.40 -8.19 12.61
CA ASN A 55 -27.60 -9.60 13.02
C ASN A 55 -26.44 -10.55 12.56
N PHE A 56 -25.22 -10.41 13.09
CA PHE A 56 -24.24 -11.51 13.03
C PHE A 56 -24.36 -12.37 14.29
N SER A 57 -25.19 -13.40 14.25
CA SER A 57 -25.32 -14.42 15.31
C SER A 57 -24.22 -15.48 15.24
N LEU A 58 -22.98 -15.12 14.87
CA LEU A 58 -21.87 -16.08 14.95
C LEU A 58 -21.59 -16.38 16.42
N PRO A 59 -21.83 -17.61 16.91
CA PRO A 59 -21.64 -17.92 18.31
C PRO A 59 -20.16 -17.78 18.67
N TYR A 60 -19.91 -17.28 19.87
CA TYR A 60 -18.58 -17.37 20.48
C TYR A 60 -18.11 -18.83 20.45
N PRO A 61 -16.88 -19.15 20.01
CA PRO A 61 -15.72 -18.26 19.85
C PRO A 61 -15.39 -17.84 18.41
N LEU A 62 -16.25 -18.13 17.43
CA LEU A 62 -15.95 -17.96 16.00
C LEU A 62 -15.68 -16.51 15.60
N ASN A 63 -16.40 -15.57 16.22
CA ASN A 63 -16.18 -14.13 16.07
C ASN A 63 -14.76 -13.70 16.50
N LEU A 64 -14.26 -14.25 17.60
CA LEU A 64 -12.95 -13.92 18.16
C LEU A 64 -11.80 -14.41 17.27
N ILE A 65 -11.98 -15.59 16.65
CA ILE A 65 -11.03 -16.16 15.69
C ILE A 65 -10.88 -15.24 14.47
N ILE A 66 -11.98 -14.74 13.92
CA ILE A 66 -11.93 -13.88 12.73
C ILE A 66 -11.21 -12.56 13.06
N ILE A 67 -11.53 -11.94 14.20
CA ILE A 67 -10.87 -10.71 14.66
C ILE A 67 -9.35 -10.93 14.85
N LEU A 68 -8.96 -12.02 15.53
CA LEU A 68 -7.55 -12.37 15.69
C LEU A 68 -6.83 -12.58 14.35
N THR A 69 -7.50 -13.25 13.41
CA THR A 69 -6.92 -13.52 12.08
C THR A 69 -6.65 -12.22 11.32
N ILE A 70 -7.58 -11.25 11.38
CA ILE A 70 -7.40 -9.92 10.78
C ILE A 70 -6.20 -9.20 11.42
N ILE A 71 -6.09 -9.23 12.74
CA ILE A 71 -4.98 -8.61 13.48
C ILE A 71 -3.63 -9.22 13.09
N ILE A 72 -3.56 -10.56 12.95
CA ILE A 72 -2.34 -11.26 12.54
C ILE A 72 -1.94 -10.88 11.12
N ILE A 73 -2.89 -10.83 10.17
CA ILE A 73 -2.62 -10.43 8.79
C ILE A 73 -2.04 -9.01 8.73
N LEU A 74 -2.61 -8.08 9.52
CA LEU A 74 -2.12 -6.70 9.62
C LEU A 74 -0.71 -6.64 10.20
N ALA A 75 -0.42 -7.40 11.26
CA ALA A 75 0.90 -7.45 11.86
C ALA A 75 1.95 -7.98 10.87
N VAL A 76 1.63 -9.04 10.11
CA VAL A 76 2.51 -9.61 9.08
C VAL A 76 2.76 -8.61 7.95
N MET A 77 1.71 -7.94 7.45
CA MET A 77 1.83 -6.88 6.44
C MET A 77 2.74 -5.75 6.90
N LEU A 78 2.60 -5.30 8.15
CA LEU A 78 3.41 -4.22 8.71
C LEU A 78 4.88 -4.63 8.87
N ILE A 79 5.15 -5.88 9.28
CA ILE A 79 6.51 -6.43 9.35
C ILE A 79 7.14 -6.49 7.96
N LEU A 80 6.42 -6.99 6.95
CA LEU A 80 6.92 -7.05 5.57
C LEU A 80 7.26 -5.66 5.02
N VAL A 81 6.44 -4.66 5.34
CA VAL A 81 6.68 -3.26 4.99
C VAL A 81 7.94 -2.73 5.68
N LEU A 82 8.10 -2.97 6.99
CA LEU A 82 9.31 -2.57 7.71
C LEU A 82 10.58 -3.26 7.18
N LEU A 83 10.50 -4.55 6.84
CA LEU A 83 11.63 -5.30 6.29
C LEU A 83 11.99 -4.83 4.88
N SER A 84 11.01 -4.57 4.02
CA SER A 84 11.24 -4.05 2.66
C SER A 84 11.79 -2.62 2.64
N THR A 85 11.48 -1.83 3.66
CA THR A 85 11.97 -0.44 3.81
C THR A 85 13.27 -0.32 4.60
N ARG A 86 13.70 -1.35 5.35
CA ARG A 86 14.94 -1.37 6.16
C ARG A 86 16.26 -1.09 5.41
N GLY A 87 16.25 -1.13 4.09
CA GLY A 87 17.41 -0.82 3.24
C GLY A 87 17.38 0.55 2.55
N LEU A 88 16.33 1.36 2.74
CA LEU A 88 16.25 2.71 2.18
C LEU A 88 17.17 3.65 2.98
N GLY A 89 18.30 4.06 2.38
CA GLY A 89 19.23 5.02 2.96
C GLY A 89 20.58 4.44 3.42
N ARG A 90 20.81 3.13 3.29
CA ARG A 90 22.18 2.58 3.37
C ARG A 90 22.86 2.82 2.03
N LYS A 91 23.92 3.63 2.06
CA LYS A 91 24.82 4.00 0.95
C LYS A 91 25.23 2.80 0.11
#